data_AF-A0AAE1MJP5-F1
#
_entry.id   AF-A0AAE1MJP5-F1
#
_cell.length_a   1.000
_cell.length_b   1.000
_cell.length_c   1.000
_cell.angle_alpha   90.00
_cell.angle_beta   90.00
_cell.angle_gamma   90.00
#
_symmetry.space_group_name_H-M   'P 1'
#
loop_
_entity.id
_entity.type
_entity.pdbx_description
1 polymer ?
#
loop_
_entity_poly.entity_id
_entity_poly.type
_entity_poly.pdbx_seq_one_letter_code
_entity_poly.pdbx_strand_id
1 'polypeptide(L)'
;METKISSVRIKRIRDRCGFSRDLYVEPEGLAGGLALWWGANISVTVLYRSKNVIHVVLESTSLKVPAFVTFVYGPPKEGERRRVWDMLRGLVGGIHSSWLLVGDFNDVLSQGEKEGGTLDH
;
A
#
# COMPACT_ATOMS: atom_id res chain seq x y z
N MET A 1 1.09 0.34 -4.96
CA MET A 1 0.16 0.73 -6.05
C MET A 1 -0.12 -0.52 -6.89
N GLU A 2 -1.38 -0.77 -7.24
CA GLU A 2 -1.79 -2.01 -7.95
C GLU A 2 -1.18 -2.04 -9.36
N THR A 3 -0.58 -3.17 -9.74
CA THR A 3 0.08 -3.29 -11.05
C THR A 3 -0.55 -4.37 -11.92
N LYS A 4 -1.48 -3.99 -12.79
CA LYS A 4 -2.05 -4.87 -13.83
C LYS A 4 -1.15 -4.97 -15.08
N ILE A 5 0.17 -4.88 -14.91
CA ILE A 5 1.15 -4.71 -16.00
C ILE A 5 2.29 -5.74 -15.82
N SER A 6 2.88 -6.22 -16.92
CA SER A 6 4.00 -7.16 -16.85
C SER A 6 5.22 -6.57 -16.10
N SER A 7 5.92 -7.43 -15.36
CA SER A 7 7.08 -7.07 -14.53
C SER A 7 8.18 -6.34 -15.30
N VAL A 8 8.37 -6.65 -16.59
CA VAL A 8 9.33 -5.98 -17.48
C VAL A 8 8.96 -4.51 -17.72
N ARG A 9 7.67 -4.22 -17.92
CA ARG A 9 7.20 -2.85 -18.17
C ARG A 9 7.18 -2.02 -16.88
N ILE A 10 6.87 -2.66 -15.74
CA ILE A 10 6.98 -2.06 -14.40
C ILE A 10 8.41 -1.57 -14.13
N LYS A 11 9.42 -2.41 -14.39
CA LYS A 11 10.84 -2.03 -14.22
C LYS A 11 11.25 -0.86 -15.10
N ARG A 12 10.82 -0.83 -16.37
CA ARG A 12 11.11 0.32 -17.26
C ARG A 12 10.49 1.63 -16.78
N ILE A 13 9.28 1.58 -16.20
CA ILE A 13 8.62 2.77 -15.65
C ILE A 13 9.37 3.24 -14.40
N ARG A 14 9.71 2.33 -13.49
CA ARG A 14 10.53 2.60 -12.30
C ARG A 14 11.80 3.37 -12.67
N ASP A 15 12.55 2.86 -13.66
CA ASP A 15 13.82 3.44 -14.08
C ASP A 15 13.62 4.85 -14.68
N ARG A 16 12.57 5.05 -15.48
CA ARG A 16 12.22 6.36 -16.03
C ARG A 16 11.80 7.37 -14.96
N CYS A 17 11.24 6.90 -13.85
CA CYS A 17 10.88 7.73 -12.71
C CYS A 17 12.06 8.00 -11.76
N GLY A 18 13.26 7.46 -12.05
CA GLY A 18 14.46 7.68 -11.24
C GLY A 18 14.51 6.88 -9.93
N PHE A 19 13.65 5.87 -9.76
CA PHE A 19 13.72 4.98 -8.60
C PHE A 19 14.72 3.86 -8.85
N SER A 20 15.55 3.57 -7.87
CA SER A 20 16.62 2.58 -7.98
C SER A 20 16.32 1.25 -7.30
N ARG A 21 15.28 1.20 -6.46
CA ARG A 21 14.90 0.02 -5.68
C ARG A 21 13.41 -0.25 -5.78
N ASP A 22 13.05 -1.52 -5.65
CA ASP A 22 11.68 -2.00 -5.74
C ASP A 22 11.39 -3.19 -4.82
N LEU A 23 10.12 -3.27 -4.39
CA LEU A 23 9.51 -4.43 -3.77
C LEU A 23 8.26 -4.78 -4.56
N TYR A 24 8.12 -6.04 -4.90
CA TYR A 24 6.93 -6.57 -5.54
C TYR A 24 6.28 -7.63 -4.65
N VAL A 25 4.99 -7.50 -4.41
CA VAL A 25 4.15 -8.54 -3.82
C VAL A 25 3.33 -9.13 -4.95
N GLU A 26 3.48 -10.43 -5.20
CA GLU A 26 2.79 -11.11 -6.28
C GLU A 26 1.26 -11.06 -6.11
N PRO A 27 0.50 -10.93 -7.21
CA PRO A 27 -0.94 -11.10 -7.18
C PRO A 27 -1.32 -12.53 -6.78
N GLU A 28 -2.42 -12.67 -6.03
CA GLU A 28 -3.12 -13.94 -5.89
C GLU A 28 -4.16 -14.06 -7.03
N GLY A 29 -3.83 -14.81 -8.08
CA GLY A 29 -4.72 -15.05 -9.23
C GLY A 29 -4.61 -13.99 -10.34
N LEU A 30 -5.73 -13.61 -10.95
CA LEU A 30 -5.79 -12.70 -12.12
C LEU A 30 -5.85 -11.20 -11.76
N ALA A 31 -5.88 -10.86 -10.46
CA ALA A 31 -6.03 -9.49 -9.98
C ALA A 31 -5.01 -9.17 -8.89
N GLY A 32 -4.59 -7.90 -8.83
CA GLY A 32 -3.71 -7.39 -7.78
C GLY A 32 -2.22 -7.34 -8.15
N GLY A 33 -1.41 -7.15 -7.11
CA GLY A 33 0.04 -6.98 -7.17
C GLY A 33 0.42 -5.61 -6.62
N LEU A 34 1.15 -5.58 -5.50
CA LEU A 34 1.63 -4.33 -4.91
C LEU A 34 3.08 -4.10 -5.31
N ALA A 35 3.33 -3.02 -6.04
CA ALA A 35 4.67 -2.51 -6.25
C ALA A 35 4.92 -1.31 -5.31
N LEU A 36 6.09 -1.32 -4.66
CA LEU A 36 6.69 -0.18 -3.98
C LEU A 36 8.03 0.14 -4.64
N TRP A 37 8.27 1.42 -4.91
CA TRP A 37 9.54 1.91 -5.46
C TRP A 37 10.08 3.02 -4.58
N TRP A 38 11.40 3.08 -4.43
CA TRP A 38 12.04 4.13 -3.65
C TRP A 38 13.45 4.45 -4.18
N GLY A 39 13.94 5.63 -3.76
CA GLY A 39 15.28 6.11 -4.11
C GLY A 39 16.37 5.41 -3.31
N ALA A 40 17.62 5.48 -3.80
CA ALA A 40 18.76 4.81 -3.18
C ALA A 40 19.07 5.30 -1.76
N ASN A 41 18.63 6.52 -1.43
CA ASN A 41 18.85 7.20 -0.16
C ASN A 41 17.84 6.82 0.93
N ILE A 42 16.90 5.93 0.63
CA ILE A 42 15.93 5.39 1.57
C ILE A 42 16.21 3.89 1.75
N SER A 43 16.41 3.48 2.99
CA SER A 43 16.39 2.09 3.40
C SER A 43 14.96 1.68 3.74
N VAL A 44 14.54 0.50 3.30
CA VAL A 44 13.20 -0.04 3.52
C VAL A 44 13.33 -1.43 4.10
N THR A 45 12.82 -1.63 5.31
CA THR A 45 12.74 -2.95 5.96
C THR A 45 11.29 -3.38 6.03
N VAL A 46 10.94 -4.50 5.40
CA VAL A 46 9.58 -5.05 5.45
C VAL A 46 9.37 -5.79 6.76
N LEU A 47 8.43 -5.30 7.57
CA LEU A 47 8.02 -5.95 8.82
C LEU A 47 6.88 -6.94 8.60
N TYR A 48 5.95 -6.59 7.71
CA TYR A 48 4.81 -7.43 7.36
C TYR A 48 4.39 -7.20 5.92
N ARG A 49 3.99 -8.26 5.23
CA ARG A 49 3.39 -8.16 3.89
C ARG A 49 2.28 -9.19 3.69
N SER A 50 1.23 -8.76 3.02
CA SER A 50 0.16 -9.58 2.46
C SER A 50 -0.28 -8.96 1.13
N LYS A 51 -1.27 -9.56 0.47
CA LYS A 51 -1.85 -9.00 -0.76
C LYS A 51 -2.52 -7.63 -0.57
N ASN A 52 -2.91 -7.28 0.67
CA ASN A 52 -3.64 -6.06 0.99
C ASN A 52 -2.84 -5.06 1.81
N VAL A 53 -1.76 -5.49 2.49
CA VAL A 53 -1.03 -4.62 3.42
C VAL A 53 0.46 -4.86 3.29
N ILE A 54 1.24 -3.78 3.20
CA ILE A 54 2.70 -3.82 3.37
C ILE A 54 3.07 -2.83 4.47
N HIS A 55 3.63 -3.33 5.56
CA HIS A 55 4.14 -2.52 6.65
C HIS A 55 5.67 -2.53 6.65
N VAL A 56 6.26 -1.34 6.63
CA VAL A 56 7.70 -1.14 6.52
C VAL A 56 8.23 -0.16 7.56
N VAL A 57 9.50 -0.32 7.91
CA VAL A 57 10.33 0.71 8.52
C VAL A 57 11.09 1.43 7.42
N LEU A 58 11.09 2.76 7.47
CA LEU A 58 11.92 3.59 6.59
C LEU A 58 13.05 4.23 7.39
N GLU A 59 14.23 4.25 6.80
CA GLU A 59 15.38 4.98 7.34
C GLU A 59 16.04 5.79 6.22
N SER A 60 16.43 7.02 6.53
CA SER A 60 17.22 7.84 5.61
C SER A 60 18.17 8.73 6.39
N THR A 61 19.42 8.82 5.93
CA THR A 61 20.42 9.74 6.49
C THR A 61 20.34 11.14 5.87
N SER A 62 19.57 11.30 4.79
CA SER A 62 19.51 12.54 3.99
C SER A 62 18.13 13.21 3.98
N LEU A 63 17.06 12.47 4.31
CA LEU A 63 15.70 12.97 4.31
C LEU A 63 15.01 12.68 5.65
N LYS A 64 14.14 13.60 6.08
CA LYS A 64 13.23 13.32 7.18
C LYS A 64 12.07 12.48 6.64
N VAL A 65 12.05 11.20 6.99
CA VAL A 65 11.01 10.23 6.61
C VAL A 65 10.22 9.78 7.84
N PRO A 66 8.94 9.39 7.69
CA PRO A 66 8.23 8.70 8.77
C PRO A 66 8.94 7.38 9.09
N ALA A 67 9.02 7.04 10.38
CA ALA A 67 9.71 5.82 10.82
C ALA A 67 8.98 4.56 10.33
N PHE A 68 7.65 4.58 10.37
CA PHE A 68 6.81 3.50 9.90
C PHE A 68 5.93 3.95 8.76
N VAL A 69 5.79 3.11 7.73
CA VAL A 69 4.79 3.30 6.68
C VAL A 69 4.00 2.02 6.49
N THR A 70 2.69 2.15 6.42
CA THR A 70 1.80 1.05 6.03
C THR A 70 1.10 1.41 4.73
N PHE A 71 1.36 0.62 3.70
CA PHE A 71 0.67 0.67 2.43
C PHE A 71 -0.54 -0.26 2.47
N VAL A 72 -1.72 0.28 2.18
CA VAL A 72 -2.98 -0.47 2.19
C VAL A 72 -3.55 -0.54 0.79
N TYR A 73 -4.04 -1.72 0.44
CA TYR A 73 -4.91 -1.96 -0.70
C TYR A 73 -6.12 -2.74 -0.20
N GLY A 74 -7.17 -1.99 0.14
CA GLY A 74 -8.38 -2.51 0.73
C GLY A 74 -9.07 -3.48 -0.23
N PRO A 75 -9.53 -4.64 0.24
CA PRO A 75 -10.28 -5.57 -0.59
C PRO A 75 -11.69 -5.02 -0.88
N PRO A 76 -12.29 -5.36 -2.04
CA PRO A 76 -13.62 -4.87 -2.43
C PRO A 76 -14.75 -5.45 -1.55
N LYS A 77 -14.50 -6.58 -0.88
CA LYS A 77 -15.47 -7.22 0.02
C LYS A 77 -15.39 -6.62 1.42
N GLU A 78 -16.51 -6.12 1.94
CA GLU A 78 -16.59 -5.48 3.26
C GLU A 78 -16.02 -6.35 4.40
N GLY A 79 -16.32 -7.65 4.41
CA GLY A 79 -15.82 -8.57 5.43
C GLY A 79 -14.29 -8.71 5.44
N GLU A 80 -13.65 -8.64 4.27
CA GLU A 80 -12.19 -8.66 4.16
C GLU A 80 -11.61 -7.28 4.53
N ARG A 81 -12.33 -6.19 4.25
CA ARG A 81 -11.91 -4.83 4.63
C ARG A 81 -11.86 -4.67 6.14
N ARG A 82 -12.83 -5.25 6.86
CA ARG A 82 -12.83 -5.28 8.34
C ARG A 82 -11.59 -5.97 8.90
N ARG A 83 -11.13 -7.07 8.29
CA ARG A 83 -9.90 -7.76 8.69
C ARG A 83 -8.66 -6.91 8.51
N VAL A 84 -8.58 -6.13 7.43
CA VAL A 84 -7.49 -5.17 7.22
C VAL A 84 -7.52 -4.10 8.32
N TRP A 85 -8.68 -3.54 8.65
CA TRP A 85 -8.82 -2.58 9.74
C TRP A 85 -8.45 -3.15 11.12
N ASP A 86 -8.85 -4.40 11.42
CA ASP A 86 -8.46 -5.09 12.66
C ASP A 86 -6.94 -5.27 12.78
N MET A 87 -6.30 -5.67 11.67
CA MET A 87 -4.85 -5.78 11.61
C MET A 87 -4.16 -4.42 11.84
N LEU A 88 -4.65 -3.36 11.19
CA LEU A 88 -4.11 -2.00 11.39
C LEU A 88 -4.23 -1.55 12.84
N ARG A 89 -5.36 -1.84 13.51
CA ARG A 89 -5.55 -1.57 14.94
C ARG A 89 -4.54 -2.32 15.81
N GLY A 90 -4.23 -3.57 15.47
CA GLY A 90 -3.19 -4.34 16.16
C GLY A 90 -1.79 -3.75 16.02
N LEU A 91 -1.48 -3.12 14.87
CA LEU A 91 -0.18 -2.49 14.66
C LEU A 91 0.05 -1.25 15.52
N VAL A 92 -1.02 -0.48 15.83
CA VAL A 92 -0.94 0.76 16.63
C VAL A 92 -0.17 0.55 17.94
N GLY A 93 -0.42 -0.58 18.63
CA GLY A 93 0.17 -0.86 19.93
C GLY A 93 1.71 -1.00 19.90
N GLY A 94 2.29 -1.38 18.76
CA GLY A 94 3.74 -1.55 18.59
C GLY A 94 4.45 -0.35 17.94
N ILE A 95 3.72 0.70 17.57
CA ILE A 95 4.28 1.85 16.87
C ILE A 95 4.47 3.02 17.85
N HIS A 96 5.72 3.26 18.25
CA HIS A 96 6.10 4.31 19.20
C HIS A 96 6.75 5.53 18.53
N SER A 97 6.59 5.68 17.21
CA SER A 97 7.19 6.75 16.42
C SER A 97 6.24 7.19 15.30
N SER A 98 6.67 8.14 14.47
CA SER A 98 5.90 8.63 13.33
C SER A 98 5.45 7.49 12.42
N TRP A 99 4.14 7.44 12.17
CA TRP A 99 3.50 6.43 11.34
C TRP A 99 2.69 7.09 10.23
N LEU A 100 2.92 6.65 9.00
CA LEU A 100 2.16 7.08 7.84
C LEU A 100 1.38 5.89 7.28
N LEU A 101 0.07 6.06 7.13
CA LEU A 101 -0.82 5.09 6.50
C LEU A 101 -1.23 5.65 5.13
N VAL A 102 -0.92 4.92 4.06
CA VAL A 102 -1.16 5.38 2.66
C VAL A 102 -1.78 4.25 1.87
N GLY A 103 -2.68 4.58 0.95
CA GLY A 103 -3.13 3.63 -0.04
C GLY A 103 -4.55 3.86 -0.50
N ASP A 104 -5.07 2.84 -1.18
CA ASP A 104 -6.47 2.78 -1.58
C ASP A 104 -7.16 1.83 -0.60
N PHE A 105 -8.09 2.35 0.20
CA PHE A 105 -8.77 1.56 1.23
C PHE A 105 -10.00 0.85 0.68
N ASN A 106 -10.42 1.14 -0.57
CA ASN A 106 -11.70 0.70 -1.13
C ASN A 106 -12.86 0.85 -0.11
N ASP A 107 -12.80 1.93 0.69
CA ASP A 107 -13.81 2.28 1.68
C ASP A 107 -14.47 3.58 1.22
N VAL A 108 -15.79 3.56 1.11
CA VAL A 108 -16.56 4.77 0.85
C VAL A 108 -16.70 5.47 2.19
N LEU A 109 -15.82 6.43 2.48
CA LEU A 109 -15.77 7.11 3.77
C LEU A 109 -16.97 8.05 3.98
N SER A 110 -17.76 8.31 2.94
CA SER A 110 -19.04 9.00 3.06
C SER A 110 -20.03 8.62 1.95
N GLN A 111 -21.34 8.61 2.27
CA GLN A 111 -22.44 8.52 1.29
C GLN A 111 -22.38 9.64 0.21
N GLY A 112 -21.55 10.67 0.40
CA GLY A 112 -21.37 11.78 -0.54
C GLY A 112 -20.38 11.54 -1.68
N GLU A 113 -19.68 10.40 -1.73
CA GLU A 113 -18.78 10.06 -2.86
C GLU A 113 -19.46 9.25 -3.99
N LYS A 114 -20.76 8.93 -3.85
CA LYS A 114 -21.54 8.32 -4.94
C LYS A 114 -22.17 9.40 -5.84
N GLU A 115 -21.38 9.99 -6.73
CA GLU A 115 -21.95 10.50 -7.98
C GLU A 115 -22.07 9.33 -8.97
N GLY A 116 -23.26 8.72 -9.05
CA GLY A 116 -23.62 7.83 -10.18
C GLY A 116 -24.22 6.46 -9.84
N GLY A 117 -24.51 6.15 -8.59
CA GLY A 117 -25.24 4.91 -8.25
C GLY A 117 -26.75 5.12 -8.36
N THR A 118 -27.38 4.70 -9.46
CA THR A 118 -28.84 4.66 -9.58
C THR A 118 -29.42 3.83 -8.43
N LEU A 119 -30.38 4.39 -7.71
CA LEU A 119 -31.20 3.65 -6.76
C LEU A 119 -32.17 2.79 -7.59
N ASP A 120 -31.92 1.49 -7.66
CA ASP A 120 -32.92 0.56 -8.18
C ASP A 120 -34.03 0.41 -7.14
N HIS A 121 -35.24 0.85 -7.53
CA HIS A 121 -36.51 0.55 -6.88
C HIS A 121 -37.18 -0.64 -7.55
#